data_AF-A0AA44GA45-F1
#
_entry.id   AF-A0AA44GA45-F1
#
_cell.length_a   1.000
_cell.length_b   1.000
_cell.length_c   1.000
_cell.angle_alpha   90.00
_cell.angle_beta   90.00
_cell.angle_gamma   90.00
#
_symmetry.space_group_name_H-M   'P 1'
#
loop_
_entity.id
_entity.type
_entity.pdbx_description
1 polymer ?
#
loop_
_entity_poly.entity_id
_entity_poly.type
_entity_poly.pdbx_seq_one_letter_code
_entity_poly.pdbx_strand_id
1 'polypeptide(L)'
;MRMIFTFIFLLPALALADTTTYLCNYGSYSDQEGNHKVKNKFELNFIVDKDTSKSYLLGNNGSSEVKLFESSDQLAFIEITATGNLMTTAIDSKFNSVHSRNSIMFGEMLPSQYYGKCEVK
;
A
#
# COMPACT_ATOMS: atom_id res chain seq x y z
N MET A 1 -23.62 44.62 36.84
CA MET A 1 -22.50 44.12 36.01
C MET A 1 -22.88 42.73 35.52
N ARG A 2 -23.49 42.63 34.33
CA ARG A 2 -23.98 41.35 33.76
C ARG A 2 -22.91 40.79 32.84
N MET A 3 -22.20 39.76 33.28
CA MET A 3 -21.23 39.02 32.47
C MET A 3 -21.98 37.92 31.72
N ILE A 4 -22.09 38.04 30.40
CA ILE A 4 -22.65 37.00 29.52
C ILE A 4 -21.52 36.01 29.23
N PHE A 5 -21.65 34.77 29.75
CA PHE A 5 -20.77 33.66 29.42
C PHE A 5 -21.25 33.00 28.12
N THR A 6 -20.58 33.28 27.00
CA THR A 6 -20.85 32.63 25.72
C THR A 6 -20.16 31.26 25.70
N PHE A 7 -20.94 30.20 25.91
CA PHE A 7 -20.48 28.81 25.82
C PHE A 7 -20.49 28.41 24.33
N ILE A 8 -19.31 28.45 23.68
CA ILE A 8 -19.15 27.99 22.29
C ILE A 8 -19.20 26.46 22.28
N PHE A 9 -20.32 25.91 21.78
CA PHE A 9 -20.48 24.48 21.48
C PHE A 9 -19.61 24.13 20.26
N LEU A 10 -18.48 23.47 20.49
CA LEU A 10 -17.74 22.74 19.46
C LEU A 10 -18.50 21.46 19.13
N LEU A 11 -19.42 21.53 18.16
CA LEU A 11 -20.00 20.34 17.55
C LEU A 11 -18.89 19.62 16.77
N PRO A 12 -18.56 18.36 17.09
CA PRO A 12 -17.58 17.61 16.32
C PRO A 12 -18.16 17.36 14.93
N ALA A 13 -17.50 17.90 13.89
CA ALA A 13 -17.79 17.50 12.53
C ALA A 13 -17.37 16.03 12.38
N LEU A 14 -18.32 15.16 12.03
CA LEU A 14 -18.02 13.80 11.64
C LEU A 14 -17.21 13.85 10.34
N ALA A 15 -15.90 13.67 10.43
CA ALA A 15 -15.06 13.44 9.27
C ALA A 15 -15.27 11.99 8.82
N LEU A 16 -16.01 11.81 7.72
CA LEU A 16 -15.99 10.55 6.98
C LEU A 16 -14.68 10.55 6.19
N ALA A 17 -13.70 9.77 6.64
CA ALA A 17 -12.51 9.52 5.84
C ALA A 17 -12.83 8.43 4.81
N ASP A 18 -12.87 8.77 3.53
CA ASP A 18 -13.08 7.80 2.45
C ASP A 18 -11.76 7.08 2.13
N THR A 19 -11.44 6.08 2.95
CA THR A 19 -10.25 5.25 2.77
C THR A 19 -10.61 3.89 2.16
N THR A 20 -9.92 3.50 1.10
CA THR A 20 -10.01 2.17 0.49
C THR A 20 -8.80 1.33 0.89
N THR A 21 -9.01 0.12 1.40
CA THR A 21 -7.89 -0.79 1.75
C THR A 21 -7.77 -1.92 0.75
N TYR A 22 -6.58 -2.14 0.19
CA TYR A 22 -6.24 -3.29 -0.64
C TYR A 22 -5.36 -4.27 0.15
N LEU A 23 -5.91 -5.44 0.48
CA LEU A 23 -5.18 -6.54 1.12
C LEU A 23 -4.74 -7.53 0.05
N CYS A 24 -3.44 -7.58 -0.24
CA CYS A 24 -2.85 -8.44 -1.27
C CYS A 24 -2.15 -9.64 -0.66
N ASN A 25 -2.45 -10.84 -1.17
CA ASN A 25 -1.89 -12.11 -0.73
C ASN A 25 -1.11 -12.77 -1.87
N TYR A 26 0.11 -13.22 -1.59
CA TYR A 26 1.01 -13.80 -2.60
C TYR A 26 1.36 -15.25 -2.29
N GLY A 27 1.11 -16.14 -3.25
CA GLY A 27 1.34 -17.59 -3.08
C GLY A 27 2.59 -18.12 -3.79
N SER A 28 3.10 -17.39 -4.77
CA SER A 28 4.30 -17.75 -5.53
C SER A 28 5.12 -16.51 -5.86
N TYR A 29 6.38 -16.74 -6.19
CA TYR A 29 7.27 -15.70 -6.70
C TYR A 29 8.26 -16.28 -7.69
N SER A 30 8.85 -15.42 -8.50
CA SER A 30 9.98 -15.72 -9.36
C SER A 30 11.20 -14.89 -8.97
N ASP A 31 12.38 -15.47 -9.14
CA ASP A 31 13.69 -14.81 -8.99
C ASP A 31 14.68 -15.33 -10.04
N GLN A 32 15.97 -15.09 -9.85
CA GLN A 32 17.04 -15.54 -10.76
C GLN A 32 17.16 -17.07 -10.87
N GLU A 33 16.64 -17.82 -9.91
CA GLU A 33 16.70 -19.28 -9.86
C GLU A 33 15.42 -19.94 -10.45
N GLY A 34 14.39 -19.14 -10.71
CA GLY A 34 13.15 -19.58 -11.33
C GLY A 34 11.92 -19.33 -10.46
N ASN A 35 10.94 -20.23 -10.54
CA ASN A 35 9.66 -20.09 -9.86
C ASN A 35 9.63 -20.86 -8.54
N HIS A 36 9.09 -20.22 -7.52
CA HIS A 36 9.07 -20.73 -6.15
C HIS A 36 7.68 -20.58 -5.55
N LYS A 37 7.36 -21.46 -4.61
CA LYS A 37 6.22 -21.25 -3.72
C LYS A 37 6.65 -20.43 -2.52
N VAL A 38 5.79 -19.49 -2.13
CA VAL A 38 5.96 -18.72 -0.91
C VAL A 38 5.85 -19.67 0.28
N LYS A 39 6.90 -19.78 1.11
CA LYS A 39 6.94 -20.69 2.27
C LYS A 39 6.17 -20.14 3.47
N ASN A 40 6.30 -18.84 3.71
CA ASN A 40 5.66 -18.13 4.81
C ASN A 40 4.68 -17.10 4.25
N LYS A 41 3.56 -16.87 4.93
CA LYS A 41 2.57 -15.88 4.52
C LYS A 41 3.22 -14.55 4.10
N PHE A 42 3.00 -14.13 2.85
CA PHE A 42 3.45 -12.85 2.35
C PHE A 42 2.23 -12.03 1.91
N GLU A 43 2.02 -10.93 2.62
CA GLU A 43 0.88 -10.03 2.46
C GLU A 43 1.37 -8.58 2.35
N LEU A 44 0.66 -7.78 1.56
CA LEU A 44 0.84 -6.34 1.48
C LEU A 44 -0.50 -5.66 1.66
N ASN A 45 -0.52 -4.61 2.49
CA ASN A 45 -1.73 -3.90 2.87
C ASN A 45 -1.62 -2.44 2.45
N PHE A 46 -2.30 -2.05 1.38
CA PHE A 46 -2.31 -0.67 0.92
C PHE A 46 -3.55 0.06 1.41
N ILE A 47 -3.40 1.28 1.90
CA ILE A 47 -4.51 2.20 2.16
C ILE A 47 -4.43 3.32 1.13
N VAL A 48 -5.54 3.63 0.48
CA VAL A 48 -5.72 4.80 -0.36
C VAL A 48 -6.69 5.75 0.33
N ASP A 49 -6.22 6.93 0.68
CA ASP A 49 -7.02 8.04 1.19
C ASP A 49 -7.29 9.00 0.02
N LYS A 50 -8.53 8.98 -0.46
CA LYS A 50 -8.95 9.79 -1.62
C LYS A 50 -9.06 11.27 -1.27
N ASP A 51 -9.44 11.58 -0.03
CA ASP A 51 -9.62 12.95 0.44
C ASP A 51 -8.30 13.70 0.46
N THR A 52 -7.22 13.03 0.87
CA THR A 52 -5.88 13.61 0.88
C THR A 52 -5.03 13.27 -0.34
N SER A 53 -5.55 12.42 -1.25
CA SER A 53 -4.79 11.88 -2.40
C SER A 53 -3.46 11.23 -1.98
N LYS A 54 -3.47 10.56 -0.82
CA LYS A 54 -2.30 9.86 -0.27
C LYS A 54 -2.55 8.37 -0.24
N SER A 55 -1.48 7.61 -0.35
CA SER A 55 -1.53 6.17 -0.19
C SER A 55 -0.39 5.67 0.67
N TYR A 56 -0.63 4.57 1.37
CA TYR A 56 0.28 4.03 2.36
C TYR A 56 0.36 2.53 2.25
N LEU A 57 1.57 1.97 2.37
CA LEU A 57 1.78 0.56 2.66
C LEU A 57 1.87 0.38 4.17
N LEU A 58 0.99 -0.45 4.74
CA LEU A 58 1.06 -0.86 6.13
C LEU A 58 2.03 -2.04 6.28
N GLY A 59 3.00 -1.86 7.18
CA GLY A 59 3.88 -2.92 7.65
C GLY A 59 3.77 -3.13 9.16
N ASN A 60 4.59 -4.03 9.69
CA ASN A 60 4.58 -4.36 11.13
C ASN A 60 5.00 -3.18 12.02
N ASN A 61 5.81 -2.26 11.48
CA ASN A 61 6.39 -1.12 12.21
C ASN A 61 5.67 0.21 11.92
N GLY A 62 4.45 0.16 11.40
CA GLY A 62 3.68 1.34 11.01
C GLY A 62 3.41 1.40 9.51
N SER A 63 3.30 2.61 8.97
CA SER A 63 2.99 2.83 7.56
C SER A 63 4.11 3.59 6.84
N SER A 64 4.28 3.29 5.55
CA SER A 64 5.12 4.08 4.64
C SER A 64 4.24 4.69 3.57
N GLU A 65 4.38 5.97 3.28
CA GLU A 65 3.72 6.58 2.12
C GLU A 65 4.26 5.91 0.83
N VAL A 66 3.36 5.64 -0.11
CA VAL A 66 3.67 5.13 -1.44
C VAL A 66 3.05 6.07 -2.48
N LYS A 67 3.52 6.01 -3.73
CA LYS A 67 2.89 6.73 -4.83
C LYS A 67 1.88 5.84 -5.52
N LEU A 68 0.64 6.31 -5.61
CA LEU A 68 -0.44 5.65 -6.31
C LEU A 68 -0.55 6.20 -7.73
N PHE A 69 -0.72 5.30 -8.69
CA PHE A 69 -1.04 5.57 -10.07
C PHE A 69 -2.31 4.81 -10.42
N GLU A 70 -3.37 5.51 -10.77
CA GLU A 70 -4.65 4.92 -11.16
C GLU A 70 -4.92 5.15 -12.64
N SER A 71 -5.47 4.14 -13.29
CA SER A 71 -6.07 4.20 -14.63
C SER A 71 -7.49 3.62 -14.54
N SER A 72 -8.24 3.61 -15.65
CA SER A 72 -9.63 3.15 -15.73
C SER A 72 -9.88 1.75 -15.16
N ASP A 73 -8.90 0.85 -15.27
CA ASP A 73 -9.04 -0.59 -15.09
C ASP A 73 -7.86 -1.23 -14.36
N GLN A 74 -6.94 -0.43 -13.86
CA GLN A 74 -5.75 -0.87 -13.14
C GLN A 74 -5.26 0.21 -12.19
N LEU A 75 -4.58 -0.21 -11.13
CA LEU A 75 -3.87 0.68 -10.24
C LEU A 75 -2.51 0.11 -9.87
N ALA A 76 -1.58 1.00 -9.56
CA ALA A 76 -0.23 0.63 -9.18
C ALA A 76 0.30 1.49 -8.04
N PHE A 77 1.12 0.88 -7.19
CA PHE A 77 1.84 1.53 -6.12
C PHE A 77 3.34 1.49 -6.41
N ILE A 78 4.02 2.60 -6.14
CA ILE A 78 5.49 2.68 -6.12
C ILE A 78 5.93 2.98 -4.69
N GLU A 79 6.72 2.07 -4.13
CA GLU A 79 7.38 2.24 -2.84
C GLU A 79 8.87 2.49 -3.07
N ILE A 80 9.41 3.50 -2.38
CA ILE A 80 10.85 3.69 -2.23
C ILE A 80 11.18 3.31 -0.80
N THR A 81 11.92 2.21 -0.60
CA THR A 81 12.28 1.76 0.74
C THR A 81 13.26 2.73 1.40
N ALA A 82 13.46 2.61 2.71
CA ALA A 82 14.46 3.38 3.45
C ALA A 82 15.89 3.24 2.90
N THR A 83 16.20 2.12 2.24
CA THR A 83 17.50 1.87 1.58
C THR A 83 17.56 2.36 0.13
N GLY A 84 16.51 3.02 -0.36
CA GLY A 84 16.42 3.53 -1.73
C GLY A 84 16.05 2.48 -2.78
N ASN A 85 15.65 1.26 -2.37
CA ASN A 85 15.20 0.25 -3.32
C ASN A 85 13.79 0.58 -3.80
N LEU A 86 13.52 0.30 -5.07
CA LEU A 86 12.23 0.59 -5.70
C LEU A 86 11.40 -0.69 -5.80
N MET A 87 10.24 -0.68 -5.14
CA MET A 87 9.25 -1.75 -5.24
C MET A 87 8.03 -1.24 -5.97
N THR A 88 7.42 -2.10 -6.78
CA THR A 88 6.17 -1.78 -7.47
C THR A 88 5.13 -2.84 -7.20
N THR A 89 3.88 -2.43 -7.02
CA THR A 89 2.74 -3.34 -6.95
C THR A 89 1.74 -2.91 -7.99
N ALA A 90 1.38 -3.78 -8.92
CA ALA A 90 0.28 -3.57 -9.84
C ALA A 90 -0.92 -4.42 -9.44
N ILE A 91 -2.12 -3.90 -9.65
CA ILE A 91 -3.40 -4.58 -9.44
C ILE A 91 -4.28 -4.33 -10.67
N ASP A 92 -4.76 -5.41 -11.30
CA ASP A 92 -5.69 -5.32 -12.43
C ASP A 92 -7.16 -5.23 -11.95
N SER A 93 -8.09 -5.00 -12.89
CA SER A 93 -9.53 -4.95 -12.63
C SER A 93 -10.15 -6.23 -12.05
N LYS A 94 -9.43 -7.36 -12.09
CA LYS A 94 -9.83 -8.65 -11.51
C LYS A 94 -9.15 -8.91 -10.17
N PHE A 95 -8.46 -7.91 -9.63
CA PHE A 95 -7.64 -7.96 -8.43
C PHE A 95 -6.49 -8.97 -8.48
N ASN A 96 -6.05 -9.40 -9.67
CA ASN A 96 -4.75 -10.07 -9.76
C ASN A 96 -3.67 -9.04 -9.48
N SER A 97 -2.65 -9.45 -8.73
CA SER A 97 -1.57 -8.55 -8.34
C SER A 97 -0.20 -9.14 -8.61
N VAL A 98 0.69 -8.26 -9.07
CA VAL A 98 2.10 -8.52 -9.20
C VAL A 98 2.86 -7.52 -8.33
N HIS A 99 3.69 -8.02 -7.41
CA HIS A 99 4.58 -7.18 -6.61
C HIS A 99 6.04 -7.46 -6.99
N SER A 100 6.71 -6.47 -7.55
CA SER A 100 8.10 -6.54 -7.96
C SER A 100 8.99 -5.88 -6.93
N ARG A 101 10.05 -6.59 -6.53
CA ARG A 101 11.11 -6.10 -5.65
C ARG A 101 12.39 -5.93 -6.44
N ASN A 102 12.80 -4.70 -6.68
CA ASN A 102 14.08 -4.38 -7.32
C ASN A 102 15.08 -4.00 -6.24
N SER A 103 15.53 -5.00 -5.47
CA SER A 103 16.45 -4.79 -4.35
C SER A 103 17.89 -4.82 -4.83
N ILE A 104 18.69 -3.85 -4.39
CA ILE A 104 20.15 -3.87 -4.48
C ILE A 104 20.69 -4.02 -3.05
N MET A 105 21.49 -5.06 -2.81
CA MET A 105 22.11 -5.33 -1.51
C MET A 105 23.57 -5.70 -1.72
N PHE A 106 24.49 -5.05 -1.00
CA PHE A 106 25.93 -5.23 -1.17
C PHE A 106 26.45 -5.04 -2.61
N GLY A 107 25.75 -4.21 -3.40
CA GLY A 107 26.08 -3.96 -4.81
C GLY A 107 25.53 -5.00 -5.79
N GLU A 108 24.84 -6.03 -5.29
CA GLU A 108 24.25 -7.07 -6.11
C GLU A 108 22.74 -6.88 -6.25
N MET A 109 22.22 -7.18 -7.45
CA MET A 109 20.79 -7.16 -7.71
C MET A 109 20.16 -8.46 -7.20
N LEU A 110 19.16 -8.32 -6.32
CA LEU A 110 18.37 -9.42 -5.76
C LEU A 110 16.90 -9.24 -6.14
N PRO A 111 16.55 -9.48 -7.42
CA PRO A 111 15.22 -9.20 -7.92
C PRO A 111 14.26 -10.33 -7.53
N SER A 112 13.02 -9.99 -7.23
CA SER A 112 11.94 -10.97 -7.12
C SER A 112 10.63 -10.39 -7.62
N GLN A 113 9.76 -11.24 -8.14
CA GLN A 113 8.41 -10.87 -8.58
C GLN A 113 7.39 -11.83 -7.97
N TYR A 114 6.52 -11.31 -7.12
CA TYR A 114 5.48 -12.06 -6.42
C TYR A 114 4.17 -12.00 -7.19
N TYR A 115 3.45 -13.11 -7.22
CA TYR A 115 2.16 -13.26 -7.91
C TYR A 115 1.06 -13.61 -6.91
N GLY A 116 -0.04 -12.87 -6.97
CA GLY A 116 -1.05 -12.91 -5.93
C GLY A 116 -2.39 -12.33 -6.36
N LYS A 117 -3.25 -12.16 -5.36
CA LYS A 117 -4.56 -11.50 -5.51
C LYS A 117 -4.80 -10.54 -4.36
N CYS A 118 -5.55 -9.49 -4.65
CA CYS A 118 -5.97 -8.52 -3.65
C CYS A 118 -7.47 -8.60 -3.39
N GLU A 119 -7.86 -8.09 -2.22
CA GLU A 119 -9.25 -7.90 -1.83
C GLU A 119 -9.40 -6.48 -1.30
N VAL A 120 -10.54 -5.85 -1.62
CA VAL A 120 -10.88 -4.53 -1.08
C VAL A 120 -11.61 -4.72 0.25
N LYS A 121 -11.17 -3.99 1.28
CA LYS A 121 -11.79 -3.96 2.61
C LYS A 121 -12.28 -2.55 2.95
#